data_AF-A0A965PVP3-F1
#
_entry.id   AF-A0A965PVP3-F1
#
_cell.length_a   1.000
_cell.length_b   1.000
_cell.length_c   1.000
_cell.angle_alpha   90.00
_cell.angle_beta   90.00
_cell.angle_gamma   90.00
#
_symmetry.space_group_name_H-M   'P 1'
#
loop_
_entity.id
_entity.type
_entity.pdbx_description
1 polymer ?
#
loop_
_entity_poly.entity_id
_entity_poly.type
_entity_poly.pdbx_seq_one_letter_code
_entity_poly.pdbx_strand_id
1 'polypeptide(L)'
;NICTPKTLGLGMQGNIVYTDYVNFCKYRMNNTPNEQIKEILAKIQIYCLRFALILHVSKYGANIEKYNEVDEDTLFNAIQLSEFFFASMKDCYDIVNGEIENIFGLNVKYSDFYNALPNDEFKRSEAKEICHAYEISERSSDEFLKRKDLFKKIKYGTYKKVENK
;
A
#
# COMPACT_ATOMS: atom_id res chain seq x y z
N ASN A 1 6.49 -41.64 -9.12
CA ASN A 1 6.71 -40.99 -7.83
C ASN A 1 5.77 -39.82 -7.67
N ILE A 2 4.69 -40.02 -6.91
CA ILE A 2 3.81 -38.92 -6.51
C ILE A 2 4.55 -38.20 -5.38
N CYS A 3 4.81 -36.91 -5.56
CA CYS A 3 5.51 -36.10 -4.57
C CYS A 3 4.68 -36.05 -3.28
N THR A 4 5.16 -36.67 -2.20
CA THR A 4 4.53 -36.55 -0.90
C THR A 4 4.90 -35.18 -0.30
N PRO A 5 3.92 -34.34 0.06
CA PRO A 5 4.20 -33.04 0.64
C PRO A 5 4.95 -33.23 1.97
N LYS A 6 6.13 -32.62 2.08
CA LYS A 6 6.88 -32.56 3.34
C LYS A 6 6.45 -31.31 4.10
N THR A 7 6.13 -31.49 5.38
CA THR A 7 5.79 -30.38 6.28
C THR A 7 7.06 -29.71 6.76
N LEU A 8 7.11 -28.38 6.66
CA LEU A 8 8.14 -27.55 7.28
C LEU A 8 7.56 -26.92 8.55
N GLY A 9 8.17 -27.22 9.70
CA GLY A 9 7.73 -26.70 11.00
C GLY A 9 8.31 -25.33 11.32
N LEU A 10 7.80 -24.70 12.38
CA LEU A 10 8.51 -23.62 13.07
C LEU A 10 9.33 -24.24 14.19
N GLY A 11 10.59 -23.84 14.33
CA GLY A 11 11.36 -24.18 15.53
C GLY A 11 10.75 -23.55 16.79
N MET A 12 11.16 -24.00 17.97
CA MET A 12 10.57 -23.57 19.26
C MET A 12 10.52 -22.04 19.41
N GLN A 13 11.64 -21.35 19.16
CA GLN A 13 11.70 -19.88 19.25
C GLN A 13 10.85 -19.22 18.17
N GLY A 14 10.87 -19.76 16.94
CA GLY A 14 10.01 -19.28 15.87
C GLY A 14 8.53 -19.39 16.23
N ASN A 15 8.12 -20.47 16.87
CA ASN A 15 6.73 -20.65 17.28
C ASN A 15 6.30 -19.60 18.32
N ILE A 16 7.15 -19.31 19.31
CA ILE A 16 6.90 -18.26 20.33
C ILE A 16 6.73 -16.90 19.65
N VAL A 17 7.71 -16.51 18.82
CA VAL A 17 7.71 -15.21 18.12
C VAL A 17 6.50 -15.08 17.17
N TYR A 18 6.15 -16.15 16.44
CA TYR A 18 4.97 -16.15 15.58
C TYR A 18 3.67 -16.02 16.38
N THR A 19 3.58 -16.70 17.51
CA THR A 19 2.41 -16.64 18.40
C THR A 19 2.22 -15.22 18.94
N ASP A 20 3.29 -14.58 19.40
CA ASP A 20 3.26 -13.19 19.84
C ASP A 20 2.83 -12.24 18.73
N TYR A 21 3.35 -12.44 17.51
CA TYR A 21 2.95 -11.65 16.34
C TYR A 21 1.47 -11.82 15.98
N VAL A 22 0.95 -13.05 16.02
CA VAL A 22 -0.48 -13.33 15.80
C VAL A 22 -1.34 -12.67 16.86
N ASN A 23 -0.91 -12.72 18.13
CA ASN A 23 -1.61 -12.05 19.24
C ASN A 23 -1.61 -10.52 19.05
N PHE A 24 -0.50 -9.94 18.60
CA PHE A 24 -0.43 -8.53 18.25
C PHE A 24 -1.37 -8.17 17.09
N CYS A 25 -1.48 -9.02 16.07
CA CYS A 25 -2.46 -8.83 14.99
C CYS A 25 -3.90 -8.87 15.51
N LYS A 26 -4.25 -9.86 16.35
CA LYS A 26 -5.59 -9.96 16.98
C LYS A 26 -5.91 -8.75 17.85
N TYR A 27 -4.94 -8.27 18.62
CA TYR A 27 -5.08 -7.04 19.38
C TYR A 27 -5.44 -5.87 18.46
N ARG A 28 -4.70 -5.67 17.36
CA ARG A 28 -5.02 -4.61 16.37
C ARG A 28 -6.41 -4.78 15.75
N MET A 29 -6.81 -6.02 15.42
CA MET A 29 -8.14 -6.32 14.88
C MET A 29 -9.27 -5.97 15.84
N ASN A 30 -9.10 -6.24 17.14
CA ASN A 30 -10.11 -5.96 18.15
C ASN A 30 -10.21 -4.48 18.51
N ASN A 31 -9.16 -3.70 18.26
CA ASN A 31 -9.09 -2.27 18.61
C ASN A 31 -9.29 -1.33 17.42
N THR A 32 -9.51 -1.86 16.20
CA THR A 32 -9.84 -1.03 15.04
C THR A 32 -11.34 -1.08 14.73
N PRO A 33 -12.00 0.07 14.52
CA PRO A 33 -13.38 0.10 14.03
C PRO A 33 -13.46 -0.18 12.52
N ASN A 34 -12.34 -0.10 11.79
CA ASN A 34 -12.30 -0.28 10.34
C ASN A 34 -12.25 -1.78 9.99
N GLU A 35 -13.35 -2.30 9.43
CA GLU A 35 -13.48 -3.71 9.06
C GLU A 35 -12.46 -4.14 7.99
N GLN A 36 -12.09 -3.23 7.08
CA GLN A 36 -11.12 -3.54 6.03
C GLN A 36 -9.71 -3.69 6.58
N ILE A 37 -9.35 -2.91 7.60
CA ILE A 37 -8.11 -3.12 8.35
C ILE A 37 -8.10 -4.49 9.03
N LYS A 38 -9.24 -4.98 9.54
CA LYS A 38 -9.33 -6.34 10.10
C LYS A 38 -9.11 -7.40 9.03
N GLU A 39 -9.70 -7.24 7.84
CA GLU A 39 -9.47 -8.15 6.72
C GLU A 39 -8.00 -8.19 6.26
N ILE A 40 -7.35 -7.02 6.20
CA ILE A 40 -5.92 -6.92 5.86
C ILE A 40 -5.09 -7.65 6.93
N LEU A 41 -5.34 -7.41 8.21
CA LEU A 41 -4.64 -8.08 9.32
C LEU A 41 -4.81 -9.61 9.31
N ALA A 42 -5.99 -10.11 8.92
CA ALA A 42 -6.21 -11.54 8.75
C ALA A 42 -5.36 -12.14 7.60
N LYS A 43 -5.24 -11.42 6.48
CA LYS A 43 -4.40 -11.83 5.34
C LYS A 43 -2.91 -11.80 5.67
N ILE A 44 -2.48 -10.79 6.42
CA ILE A 44 -1.07 -10.59 6.81
C ILE A 44 -0.54 -11.73 7.68
N GLN A 45 -1.35 -12.31 8.57
CA GLN A 45 -0.98 -13.49 9.36
C GLN A 45 -0.62 -14.68 8.44
N ILE A 46 -1.43 -14.90 7.39
CA ILE A 46 -1.17 -15.96 6.39
C ILE A 46 0.09 -15.62 5.56
N TYR A 47 0.28 -14.35 5.20
CA TYR A 47 1.45 -13.92 4.43
C TYR A 47 2.74 -14.11 5.22
N CYS A 48 2.72 -13.90 6.54
CA CYS A 48 3.89 -14.14 7.39
C CYS A 48 4.43 -15.56 7.26
N LEU A 49 3.56 -16.57 7.35
CA LEU A 49 3.97 -17.97 7.20
C LEU A 49 4.44 -18.29 5.78
N ARG A 50 3.83 -17.68 4.76
CA ARG A 50 4.26 -17.83 3.36
C ARG A 50 5.63 -17.21 3.11
N PHE A 51 5.88 -16.02 3.66
CA PHE A 51 7.18 -15.37 3.60
C PHE A 51 8.23 -16.17 4.35
N ALA A 52 7.92 -16.70 5.53
CA ALA A 52 8.81 -17.59 6.27
C ALA A 52 9.22 -18.80 5.42
N LEU A 53 8.27 -19.45 4.74
CA LEU A 53 8.55 -20.55 3.81
C LEU A 53 9.44 -20.12 2.64
N ILE A 54 9.12 -19.01 1.98
CA ILE A 54 9.87 -18.49 0.83
C ILE A 54 11.30 -18.15 1.24
N LEU A 55 11.48 -17.47 2.38
CA LEU A 55 12.78 -17.07 2.89
C LEU A 55 13.60 -18.29 3.33
N HIS A 56 12.97 -19.29 3.97
CA HIS A 56 13.62 -20.54 4.34
C HIS A 56 14.18 -21.26 3.11
N VAL A 57 13.36 -21.43 2.08
CA VAL A 57 13.78 -22.05 0.81
C VAL A 57 14.83 -21.20 0.10
N SER A 58 14.77 -19.87 0.22
CA SER A 58 15.78 -18.97 -0.34
C SER A 58 17.14 -19.08 0.38
N LYS A 59 17.13 -19.32 1.70
CA LYS A 59 18.33 -19.45 2.55
C LYS A 59 18.99 -20.83 2.43
N TYR A 60 18.20 -21.90 2.43
CA TYR A 60 18.69 -23.29 2.53
C TYR A 60 18.43 -24.15 1.27
N GLY A 61 17.76 -23.57 0.26
CA GLY A 61 17.28 -24.33 -0.90
C GLY A 61 16.17 -25.31 -0.53
N ALA A 62 15.96 -26.32 -1.36
CA ALA A 62 14.98 -27.38 -1.12
C ALA A 62 15.49 -28.49 -0.15
N ASN A 63 16.53 -28.21 0.65
CA ASN A 63 17.14 -29.19 1.55
C ASN A 63 16.38 -29.35 2.87
N ILE A 64 15.10 -29.72 2.76
CA ILE A 64 14.15 -29.83 3.88
C ILE A 64 14.54 -30.98 4.83
N GLU A 65 15.32 -31.98 4.38
CA GLU A 65 15.75 -33.07 5.27
C GLU A 65 16.79 -32.60 6.30
N LYS A 66 17.67 -31.68 5.90
CA LYS A 66 18.68 -31.10 6.79
C LYS A 66 18.14 -29.90 7.56
N TYR A 67 17.27 -29.11 6.93
CA TYR A 67 16.68 -27.89 7.49
C TYR A 67 15.16 -28.01 7.45
N ASN A 68 14.62 -28.79 8.39
CA ASN A 68 13.19 -29.15 8.48
C ASN A 68 12.34 -28.17 9.31
N GLU A 69 12.97 -27.13 9.86
CA GLU A 69 12.32 -26.10 10.67
C GLU A 69 12.79 -24.71 10.26
N VAL A 70 11.85 -23.75 10.26
CA VAL A 70 12.15 -22.34 10.08
C VAL A 70 12.84 -21.82 11.35
N ASP A 71 14.03 -21.25 11.17
CA ASP A 71 14.77 -20.59 12.24
C ASP A 71 14.20 -19.21 12.63
N GLU A 72 14.59 -18.74 13.80
CA GLU A 72 14.10 -17.48 14.37
C GLU A 72 14.38 -16.28 13.46
N ASP A 73 15.60 -16.16 12.91
CA ASP A 73 15.98 -15.07 12.02
C ASP A 73 15.10 -15.02 10.76
N THR A 74 14.84 -16.19 10.17
CA THR A 74 14.01 -16.32 8.96
C THR A 74 12.58 -15.87 9.24
N LEU A 75 12.04 -16.25 10.41
CA LEU A 75 10.71 -15.82 10.82
C LEU A 75 10.67 -14.32 11.13
N PHE A 76 11.69 -13.77 11.79
CA PHE A 76 11.74 -12.34 12.10
C PHE A 76 11.73 -11.49 10.83
N ASN A 77 12.51 -11.89 9.82
CA ASN A 77 12.50 -11.26 8.50
C ASN A 77 11.13 -11.40 7.81
N ALA A 78 10.45 -12.54 7.98
CA ALA A 78 9.10 -12.73 7.45
C ALA A 78 8.07 -11.80 8.11
N ILE A 79 8.19 -11.58 9.43
CA ILE A 79 7.35 -10.63 10.18
C ILE A 79 7.59 -9.19 9.70
N GLN A 80 8.85 -8.79 9.54
CA GLN A 80 9.17 -7.46 9.01
C GLN A 80 8.58 -7.25 7.61
N LEU A 81 8.68 -8.25 6.73
CA LEU A 81 8.09 -8.18 5.41
C LEU A 81 6.56 -8.10 5.47
N SER A 82 5.94 -8.87 6.35
CA SER A 82 4.50 -8.79 6.61
C SER A 82 4.05 -7.41 7.08
N GLU A 83 4.77 -6.76 7.99
CA GLU A 83 4.44 -5.40 8.43
C GLU A 83 4.64 -4.35 7.32
N PHE A 84 5.67 -4.51 6.48
CA PHE A 84 5.83 -3.67 5.29
C PHE A 84 4.63 -3.80 4.34
N PHE A 85 4.18 -5.02 4.08
CA PHE A 85 2.99 -5.27 3.24
C PHE A 85 1.70 -4.78 3.90
N PHE A 86 1.59 -4.85 5.23
CA PHE A 86 0.46 -4.29 5.97
C PHE A 86 0.38 -2.77 5.74
N ALA A 87 1.49 -2.06 5.97
CA ALA A 87 1.57 -0.62 5.75
C ALA A 87 1.21 -0.26 4.30
N SER A 88 1.79 -0.99 3.33
CA SER A 88 1.52 -0.76 1.91
C SER A 88 0.05 -0.98 1.53
N MET A 89 -0.59 -2.02 2.09
CA MET A 89 -2.02 -2.29 1.84
C MET A 89 -2.93 -1.27 2.51
N LYS A 90 -2.56 -0.81 3.72
CA LYS A 90 -3.26 0.29 4.39
C LYS A 90 -3.12 1.57 3.58
N ASP A 91 -1.93 1.93 3.12
CA ASP A 91 -1.73 3.11 2.29
C ASP A 91 -2.54 3.04 0.99
N CYS A 92 -2.53 1.87 0.31
CA CYS A 92 -3.38 1.65 -0.85
C CYS A 92 -4.87 1.81 -0.51
N TYR A 93 -5.31 1.27 0.62
CA TYR A 93 -6.69 1.41 1.08
C TYR A 93 -7.06 2.86 1.35
N ASP A 94 -6.22 3.60 2.07
CA ASP A 94 -6.43 5.00 2.42
C ASP A 94 -6.45 5.87 1.14
N ILE A 95 -5.62 5.55 0.14
CA ILE A 95 -5.63 6.18 -1.20
C ILE A 95 -6.94 5.85 -1.96
N VAL A 96 -7.41 4.60 -1.92
CA VAL A 96 -8.61 4.17 -2.65
C VAL A 96 -9.88 4.77 -2.07
N ASN A 97 -9.95 4.91 -0.74
CA ASN A 97 -11.14 5.42 -0.06
C ASN A 97 -11.08 6.93 0.20
N GLY A 98 -10.04 7.62 -0.26
CA GLY A 98 -9.90 9.07 -0.12
C GLY A 98 -9.68 9.55 1.32
N GLU A 99 -9.21 8.67 2.21
CA GLU A 99 -8.88 9.03 3.60
C GLU A 99 -7.54 9.77 3.71
N ILE A 100 -6.72 9.73 2.66
CA ILE A 100 -5.63 10.67 2.42
C ILE A 100 -6.15 11.65 1.35
N GLU A 101 -6.03 12.96 1.58
CA GLU A 101 -6.27 14.02 0.58
C GLU A 101 -5.35 13.92 -0.66
N ASN A 102 -4.70 12.78 -0.89
CA ASN A 102 -4.05 12.45 -2.13
C ASN A 102 -5.10 11.89 -3.07
N ILE A 103 -5.58 12.78 -3.92
CA ILE A 103 -6.13 12.42 -5.20
C ILE A 103 -5.39 11.21 -5.79
N PHE A 104 -6.15 10.15 -6.01
CA PHE A 104 -5.68 8.85 -6.45
C PHE A 104 -4.55 8.93 -7.49
N GLY A 105 -3.39 8.36 -7.16
CA GLY A 105 -2.26 8.21 -8.07
C GLY A 105 -1.48 9.48 -8.40
N LEU A 106 -1.62 10.58 -7.64
CA LEU A 106 -0.78 11.76 -7.80
C LEU A 106 0.46 11.72 -6.90
N ASN A 107 1.61 12.04 -7.49
CA ASN A 107 2.82 12.40 -6.74
C ASN A 107 2.57 13.74 -6.02
N VAL A 108 3.26 13.95 -4.88
CA VAL A 108 3.22 15.13 -4.01
C VAL A 108 3.13 16.44 -4.80
N LYS A 109 4.01 16.65 -5.79
CA LYS A 109 3.99 17.87 -6.63
C LYS A 109 2.66 18.13 -7.34
N TYR A 110 2.01 17.08 -7.85
CA TYR A 110 0.71 17.21 -8.53
C TYR A 110 -0.45 17.31 -7.53
N SER A 111 -0.31 16.75 -6.34
CA SER A 111 -1.26 16.93 -5.23
C SER A 111 -1.24 18.40 -4.77
N ASP A 112 -0.05 18.95 -4.52
CA ASP A 112 0.13 20.36 -4.14
C ASP A 112 -0.35 21.31 -5.25
N PHE A 113 -0.03 21.00 -6.51
CA PHE A 113 -0.54 21.76 -7.65
C PHE A 113 -2.06 21.74 -7.71
N TYR A 114 -2.70 20.57 -7.53
CA TYR A 114 -4.16 20.50 -7.46
C TYR A 114 -4.72 21.36 -6.34
N ASN A 115 -4.14 21.28 -5.14
CA ASN A 115 -4.59 22.03 -3.98
C ASN A 115 -4.47 23.55 -4.18
N ALA A 116 -3.45 23.99 -4.92
CA ALA A 116 -3.23 25.40 -5.24
C ALA A 116 -4.20 25.97 -6.30
N LEU A 117 -4.83 25.11 -7.11
CA LEU A 117 -5.81 25.57 -8.09
C LEU A 117 -7.10 26.07 -7.39
N PRO A 118 -7.81 27.05 -7.95
CA PRO A 118 -9.10 27.48 -7.41
C PRO A 118 -10.13 26.34 -7.37
N ASN A 119 -10.98 26.33 -6.34
CA ASN A 119 -12.11 25.37 -6.25
C ASN A 119 -13.26 25.75 -7.19
N ASP A 120 -13.39 27.04 -7.50
CA ASP A 120 -14.32 27.57 -8.50
C ASP A 120 -13.77 27.46 -9.93
N GLU A 121 -14.48 28.02 -10.91
CA GLU A 121 -14.01 28.03 -12.30
C GLU A 121 -12.71 28.82 -12.46
N PHE A 122 -11.70 28.19 -13.06
CA PHE A 122 -10.41 28.80 -13.36
C PHE A 122 -10.02 28.61 -14.82
N LYS A 123 -9.13 29.47 -15.33
CA LYS A 123 -8.63 29.42 -16.70
C LYS A 123 -7.42 28.50 -16.83
N ARG A 124 -7.27 27.91 -18.01
CA ARG A 124 -6.05 27.16 -18.40
C ARG A 124 -4.78 28.00 -18.26
N SER A 125 -4.84 29.31 -18.53
CA SER A 125 -3.70 30.21 -18.36
C SER A 125 -3.29 30.35 -16.90
N GLU A 126 -4.25 30.50 -15.99
CA GLU A 126 -4.00 30.59 -14.54
C GLU A 126 -3.36 29.29 -14.02
N ALA A 127 -3.87 28.14 -14.48
CA ALA A 127 -3.27 26.85 -14.13
C ALA A 127 -1.83 26.69 -14.64
N LYS A 128 -1.46 27.30 -15.77
CA LYS A 128 -0.09 27.31 -16.28
C LYS A 128 0.82 28.20 -15.46
N GLU A 129 0.33 29.36 -15.02
CA GLU A 129 1.10 30.24 -14.13
C GLU A 129 1.39 29.56 -12.79
N ILE A 130 0.37 28.90 -12.21
CA ILE A 130 0.50 28.19 -10.93
C ILE A 130 1.44 26.97 -11.05
N CYS A 131 1.43 26.26 -12.19
CA CYS A 131 2.21 25.03 -12.31
C CYS A 131 3.73 25.24 -12.26
N HIS A 132 4.22 26.44 -12.60
CA HIS A 132 5.63 26.79 -12.49
C HIS A 132 6.14 26.76 -11.05
N ALA A 133 5.32 27.13 -10.07
CA ALA A 133 5.68 27.08 -8.65
C ALA A 133 5.94 25.65 -8.14
N TYR A 134 5.44 24.65 -8.86
CA TYR A 134 5.55 23.22 -8.51
C TYR A 134 6.49 22.45 -9.44
N GLU A 135 7.29 23.15 -10.25
CA GLU A 135 8.21 22.57 -11.24
C GLU A 135 7.52 21.65 -12.27
N ILE A 136 6.27 21.97 -12.63
CA ILE A 136 5.48 21.24 -13.62
C ILE A 136 5.54 21.99 -14.96
N SER A 137 5.81 21.28 -16.05
CA SER A 137 5.80 21.87 -17.39
C SER A 137 4.39 22.25 -17.84
N GLU A 138 4.24 23.29 -18.67
CA GLU A 138 2.93 23.68 -19.20
C GLU A 138 2.21 22.52 -19.91
N ARG A 139 2.96 21.68 -20.65
CA ARG A 139 2.40 20.50 -21.31
C ARG A 139 1.86 19.49 -20.30
N SER A 140 2.59 19.26 -19.21
CA SER A 140 2.17 18.38 -18.14
C SER A 140 0.94 18.92 -17.41
N SER A 141 0.87 20.24 -17.19
CA SER A 141 -0.31 20.92 -16.66
C SER A 141 -1.53 20.71 -17.58
N ASP A 142 -1.34 20.86 -18.90
CA ASP A 142 -2.40 20.62 -19.88
C ASP A 142 -2.92 19.19 -19.90
N GLU A 143 -2.03 18.19 -19.78
CA GLU A 143 -2.44 16.78 -19.65
C GLU A 143 -3.15 16.53 -18.31
N PHE A 144 -2.68 17.15 -17.23
CA PHE A 144 -3.27 17.02 -15.90
C PHE A 144 -4.72 17.54 -15.87
N LEU A 145 -4.99 18.69 -16.49
CA LEU A 145 -6.34 19.25 -16.60
C LEU A 145 -7.33 18.39 -17.43
N LYS A 146 -6.85 17.36 -18.15
CA LYS A 146 -7.72 16.41 -18.86
C LYS A 146 -8.23 15.27 -17.96
N ARG A 147 -7.73 15.12 -16.74
CA ARG A 147 -8.19 14.12 -15.77
C ARG A 147 -9.64 14.41 -15.37
N LYS A 148 -10.58 13.65 -15.96
CA LYS A 148 -12.03 13.82 -15.75
C LYS A 148 -12.49 13.44 -14.35
N ASP A 149 -11.70 12.63 -13.66
CA ASP A 149 -11.84 12.27 -12.27
C ASP A 149 -11.57 13.46 -11.33
N LEU A 150 -10.84 14.48 -11.79
CA LEU A 150 -10.43 15.65 -10.97
C LEU A 150 -11.00 16.97 -11.47
N PHE A 151 -11.20 17.10 -12.77
CA PHE A 151 -11.61 18.34 -13.40
C PHE A 151 -12.79 18.14 -14.34
N LYS A 152 -13.72 19.10 -14.29
CA LYS A 152 -14.78 19.27 -15.26
C LYS A 152 -14.44 20.42 -16.18
N LYS A 153 -14.37 20.15 -17.49
CA LYS A 153 -14.23 21.19 -18.50
C LYS A 153 -15.58 21.88 -18.71
N ILE A 154 -15.67 23.16 -18.38
CA ILE A 154 -16.92 23.93 -18.46
C ILE A 154 -17.09 24.50 -19.88
N LYS A 155 -16.04 25.14 -20.40
CA LYS A 155 -16.00 25.73 -21.74
C LYS A 155 -14.57 25.74 -22.27
N TYR A 156 -14.37 26.29 -23.47
CA TYR A 156 -13.03 26.39 -24.05
C TYR A 156 -12.09 27.15 -23.11
N GLY A 157 -11.04 26.48 -22.63
CA GLY A 157 -10.01 27.05 -21.76
C GLY A 157 -10.42 27.26 -20.29
N THR A 158 -11.59 26.78 -19.85
CA THR A 158 -12.07 26.95 -18.47
C THR A 158 -12.42 25.60 -17.84
N TYR A 159 -11.94 25.39 -16.62
CA TYR A 159 -12.03 24.14 -15.85
C TYR A 159 -12.54 24.45 -14.44
N LYS A 160 -13.17 23.47 -13.80
CA LYS A 160 -13.54 23.49 -12.37
C LYS A 160 -13.13 22.16 -11.75
N LYS A 161 -12.71 22.15 -10.48
CA LYS A 161 -12.49 20.91 -9.73
C LYS A 161 -13.80 20.12 -9.59
N VAL A 162 -13.71 18.80 -9.61
CA VAL A 162 -14.84 17.92 -9.30
C VAL A 162 -15.03 17.96 -7.78
N GLU A 163 -16.26 18.27 -7.34
CA GLU A 163 -16.62 18.15 -5.92
C GLU A 163 -16.67 16.66 -5.59
N ASN A 164 -15.70 16.18 -4.80
CA ASN A 164 -15.75 14.84 -4.24
C ASN A 164 -16.96 14.78 -3.29
N LYS A 165 -17.89 13.87 -3.59
CA LYS A 165 -18.98 13.49 -2.67
C LYS A 165 -18.49 12.44 -1.70
#